data_AF-S6TWZ6-F1
#
_entry.id   AF-S6TWZ6-F1
#
_cell.length_a   1.000
_cell.length_b   1.000
_cell.length_c   1.000
_cell.angle_alpha   90.00
_cell.angle_beta   90.00
_cell.angle_gamma   90.00
#
_symmetry.space_group_name_H-M   'P 1'
#
loop_
_entity.id
_entity.type
_entity.pdbx_description
1 polymer ?
#
loop_
_entity_poly.entity_id
_entity_poly.type
_entity_poly.pdbx_seq_one_letter_code
_entity_poly.pdbx_strand_id
1 'polypeptide(L)'
;KAAKGARFVSFREDDGSFRFRLLAADGEQLLLSRTFADGKAAGIVSKQLQQGGELDLRSDADRFTLWLNGECVADSPVFADASARDNAVETLKLALAPQQD
;
A
#
# COMPACT_ATOMS: atom_id res chain seq x y z
N LYS A 1 -5.09 12.71 -19.62
CA LYS A 1 -6.00 12.25 -18.54
C LYS A 1 -5.13 11.70 -17.43
N ALA A 2 -4.96 12.44 -16.34
CA ALA A 2 -4.27 11.95 -15.16
C ALA A 2 -4.98 10.65 -14.72
N ALA A 3 -4.25 9.53 -14.72
CA ALA A 3 -4.76 8.30 -14.15
C ALA A 3 -5.16 8.62 -12.71
N LYS A 4 -6.44 8.45 -12.37
CA LYS A 4 -6.91 8.62 -10.98
C LYS A 4 -6.02 7.73 -10.11
N GLY A 5 -5.23 8.37 -9.23
CA GLY A 5 -4.23 7.69 -8.42
C GLY A 5 -4.81 6.61 -7.51
N ALA A 6 -3.91 5.88 -6.85
CA ALA A 6 -4.28 4.85 -5.88
C ALA A 6 -5.30 5.38 -4.85
N ARG A 7 -6.21 4.52 -4.41
CA ARG A 7 -7.25 4.84 -3.43
C ARG A 7 -6.95 4.18 -2.10
N PHE A 8 -6.93 4.95 -1.02
CA PHE A 8 -6.80 4.44 0.33
C PHE A 8 -8.18 4.24 0.95
N VAL A 9 -8.44 3.02 1.43
CA VAL A 9 -9.69 2.65 2.10
C VAL A 9 -9.37 2.18 3.50
N SER A 10 -9.66 3.01 4.50
CA SER A 10 -9.47 2.67 5.92
C SER A 10 -10.73 2.07 6.52
N PHE A 11 -10.57 1.08 7.39
CA PHE A 11 -11.65 0.43 8.10
C PHE A 11 -11.18 -0.05 9.47
N ARG A 12 -12.13 -0.25 10.38
CA ARG A 12 -11.90 -0.80 11.70
C ARG A 12 -12.25 -2.29 11.65
N GLU A 13 -11.35 -3.12 12.16
CA GLU A 13 -11.55 -4.56 12.31
C GLU A 13 -12.41 -4.86 13.55
N ASP A 14 -12.96 -6.07 13.62
CA ASP A 14 -13.83 -6.50 14.72
C ASP A 14 -13.11 -6.53 16.08
N ASP A 15 -11.80 -6.75 16.08
CA ASP A 15 -10.93 -6.69 17.26
C ASP A 15 -10.67 -5.25 17.76
N GLY A 16 -11.19 -4.26 17.05
CA GLY A 16 -11.06 -2.84 17.35
C GLY A 16 -9.81 -2.19 16.76
N SER A 17 -8.92 -2.96 16.11
CA SER A 17 -7.76 -2.44 15.40
C SER A 17 -8.15 -1.74 14.11
N PHE A 18 -7.24 -0.93 13.57
CA PHE A 18 -7.47 -0.19 12.34
C PHE A 18 -6.57 -0.72 11.23
N ARG A 19 -7.11 -0.82 10.03
CA ARG A 19 -6.34 -1.15 8.82
C ARG A 19 -6.74 -0.23 7.68
N PHE A 20 -5.89 -0.17 6.68
CA PHE A 20 -6.23 0.41 5.38
C PHE A 20 -5.85 -0.54 4.26
N ARG A 21 -6.57 -0.45 3.15
CA ARG A 21 -6.22 -1.07 1.88
C ARG A 21 -5.83 0.00 0.89
N LEU A 22 -4.81 -0.29 0.11
CA LEU A 22 -4.46 0.48 -1.06
C LEU A 22 -5.02 -0.21 -2.29
N LEU A 23 -5.86 0.49 -3.02
CA LEU A 23 -6.43 0.02 -4.27
C LEU A 23 -5.79 0.74 -5.45
N ALA A 24 -5.51 0.02 -6.53
CA ALA A 24 -5.15 0.58 -7.81
C ALA A 24 -6.33 1.38 -8.41
N ALA A 25 -6.05 2.08 -9.52
CA ALA A 25 -7.04 2.90 -10.22
C ALA A 25 -8.26 2.11 -10.73
N ASP A 26 -8.06 0.82 -11.03
CA ASP A 26 -9.08 -0.14 -11.46
C ASP A 26 -9.81 -0.84 -10.31
N GLY A 27 -9.37 -0.62 -9.06
CA GLY A 27 -9.93 -1.22 -7.86
C GLY A 27 -9.22 -2.49 -7.39
N GLU A 28 -8.14 -2.93 -8.06
CA GLU A 28 -7.33 -4.05 -7.59
C GLU A 28 -6.67 -3.72 -6.24
N GLN A 29 -6.65 -4.68 -5.31
CA GLN A 29 -5.97 -4.50 -4.02
C GLN A 29 -4.46 -4.68 -4.18
N LEU A 30 -3.72 -3.58 -4.06
CA LEU A 30 -2.25 -3.58 -4.13
C LEU A 30 -1.61 -3.94 -2.78
N LEU A 31 -2.11 -3.35 -1.70
CA LEU A 31 -1.58 -3.53 -0.36
C LEU A 31 -2.70 -3.60 0.68
N LEU A 32 -2.46 -4.38 1.73
CA LEU A 32 -3.21 -4.36 2.98
C LEU A 32 -2.26 -3.97 4.11
N SER A 33 -2.65 -2.97 4.90
CA SER A 33 -1.84 -2.54 6.02
C SER A 33 -1.79 -3.56 7.14
N ARG A 34 -0.75 -3.46 7.97
CA ARG A 34 -0.75 -4.06 9.30
C ARG A 34 -1.83 -3.43 10.17
N THR A 35 -2.13 -4.09 11.28
CA THR A 35 -3.04 -3.57 12.31
C THR A 35 -2.41 -2.38 13.01
N PHE A 36 -3.10 -1.26 13.02
CA PHE A 36 -2.77 -0.10 13.83
C PHE A 36 -3.62 -0.07 15.11
N ALA A 37 -3.02 0.43 16.19
CA ALA A 37 -3.71 0.59 17.47
C ALA A 37 -4.85 1.61 17.42
N ASP A 38 -4.75 2.62 16.54
CA ASP A 38 -5.76 3.64 16.34
C ASP A 38 -5.86 4.11 14.88
N GLY A 39 -6.97 4.76 14.53
CA GLY A 39 -7.21 5.27 13.17
C GLY A 39 -6.30 6.45 12.80
N LYS A 40 -5.68 7.12 13.79
CA LYS A 40 -4.76 8.23 13.53
C LYS A 40 -3.45 7.70 12.96
N ALA A 41 -2.90 6.61 13.49
CA ALA A 41 -1.72 5.94 12.97
C ALA A 41 -1.93 5.46 11.52
N ALA A 42 -3.07 4.79 11.25
CA ALA A 42 -3.45 4.38 9.90
C ALA A 42 -3.55 5.58 8.92
N GLY A 43 -4.14 6.69 9.39
CA GLY A 43 -4.28 7.92 8.61
C GLY A 43 -2.95 8.62 8.32
N ILE A 44 -2.01 8.65 9.28
CA ILE A 44 -0.67 9.21 9.08
C ILE A 44 0.08 8.44 7.99
N VAL A 45 0.09 7.11 8.06
CA VAL A 45 0.74 6.26 7.07
C VAL A 45 0.12 6.46 5.68
N SER A 46 -1.21 6.44 5.59
CA SER A 46 -1.92 6.68 4.32
C SER A 46 -1.54 8.02 3.70
N LYS A 47 -1.49 9.08 4.52
CA LYS A 47 -1.11 10.42 4.07
C LYS A 47 0.35 10.50 3.63
N GLN A 48 1.27 9.87 4.36
CA GLN A 48 2.69 9.82 3.98
C GLN A 48 2.88 9.15 2.62
N LEU A 49 2.15 8.06 2.35
CA LEU A 49 2.20 7.38 1.07
C LEU A 49 1.60 8.22 -0.07
N GLN A 50 0.52 8.96 0.20
CA GLN A 50 -0.07 9.89 -0.77
C GLN A 50 0.81 11.09 -1.10
N GLN A 51 1.62 11.55 -0.15
CA GLN A 51 2.57 12.64 -0.38
C GLN A 51 3.71 12.24 -1.32
N GLY A 52 3.88 10.94 -1.55
CA GLY A 52 4.99 10.39 -2.32
C GLY A 52 6.30 10.42 -1.51
N GLY A 53 7.31 9.73 -2.04
CA GLY A 53 8.61 9.61 -1.41
C GLY A 53 9.31 8.32 -1.81
N GLU A 54 10.47 8.07 -1.19
CA GLU A 54 11.17 6.81 -1.35
C GLU A 54 10.39 5.69 -0.67
N LEU A 55 10.03 4.66 -1.44
CA LEU A 55 9.32 3.49 -0.94
C LEU A 55 10.33 2.39 -0.61
N ASP A 56 10.44 2.00 0.66
CA ASP A 56 11.19 0.80 1.07
C ASP A 56 10.30 -0.43 0.83
N LEU A 57 10.42 -1.01 -0.36
CA LEU A 57 9.74 -2.24 -0.75
C LEU A 57 10.69 -3.41 -0.63
N ARG A 58 10.29 -4.40 0.17
CA ARG A 58 11.04 -5.64 0.37
C ARG A 58 10.27 -6.81 -0.21
N SER A 59 10.75 -7.30 -1.33
CA SER A 59 10.17 -8.46 -2.02
C SER A 59 10.67 -9.77 -1.41
N ASP A 60 9.75 -10.71 -1.24
CA ASP A 60 9.98 -12.12 -0.95
C ASP A 60 9.54 -12.96 -2.17
N ALA A 61 9.56 -14.28 -2.10
CA ALA A 61 9.27 -15.19 -3.21
C ALA A 61 7.90 -14.94 -3.85
N ASP A 62 6.85 -14.77 -3.03
CA ASP A 62 5.45 -14.72 -3.46
C ASP A 62 4.72 -13.43 -3.06
N ARG A 63 5.40 -12.50 -2.40
CA ARG A 63 4.80 -11.28 -1.87
C ARG A 63 5.84 -10.18 -1.75
N PHE A 64 5.42 -8.98 -1.41
CA PHE A 64 6.32 -7.92 -0.99
C PHE A 64 5.71 -7.14 0.17
N THR A 65 6.58 -6.48 0.93
CA THR A 65 6.21 -5.69 2.10
C THR A 65 6.65 -4.25 1.91
N LEU A 66 5.86 -3.33 2.44
CA LEU A 66 6.14 -1.91 2.44
C LEU A 66 6.56 -1.48 3.83
N TRP A 67 7.70 -0.81 3.89
CA TRP A 67 8.33 -0.34 5.11
C TRP A 67 8.38 1.19 5.11
N LEU A 68 8.14 1.78 6.27
CA LEU A 68 8.30 3.21 6.52
C LEU A 68 9.07 3.40 7.82
N ASN A 69 10.10 4.23 7.82
CA ASN A 69 10.93 4.51 9.00
C ASN A 69 11.49 3.24 9.68
N GLY A 70 11.75 2.18 8.90
CA GLY A 70 12.24 0.90 9.43
C GLY A 70 11.18 -0.02 10.03
N GLU A 71 9.89 0.32 9.91
CA GLU A 71 8.77 -0.52 10.35
C GLU A 71 7.95 -1.02 9.16
N CYS A 72 7.54 -2.30 9.19
CA CYS A 72 6.67 -2.89 8.19
C CYS A 72 5.24 -2.38 8.39
N VAL A 73 4.74 -1.56 7.45
CA VAL A 73 3.42 -0.92 7.56
C VAL A 73 2.34 -1.62 6.74
N ALA A 74 2.70 -2.33 5.68
CA ALA A 74 1.76 -3.03 4.82
C ALA A 74 2.38 -4.21 4.07
N ASP A 75 1.53 -5.13 3.65
CA ASP A 75 1.89 -6.34 2.91
C ASP A 75 1.05 -6.43 1.64
N SER A 76 1.64 -6.95 0.58
CA SER A 76 0.91 -7.30 -0.64
C SER A 76 0.07 -8.57 -0.42
N PRO A 77 -0.91 -8.83 -1.31
CA PRO A 77 -1.42 -10.18 -1.50
C PRO A 77 -0.29 -11.17 -1.84
N VAL A 78 -0.60 -12.46 -1.69
CA VAL A 78 0.24 -13.53 -2.21
C VAL A 78 0.00 -13.66 -3.70
N PHE A 79 1.06 -13.62 -4.50
CA PHE A 79 1.05 -13.75 -5.94
C PHE A 79 1.41 -15.18 -6.35
N ALA A 80 0.96 -15.58 -7.54
CA ALA A 80 1.21 -16.91 -8.08
C ALA A 80 2.69 -17.16 -8.42
N ASP A 81 3.40 -16.09 -8.84
CA ASP A 81 4.79 -16.15 -9.24
C ASP A 81 5.49 -14.79 -9.07
N ALA A 82 6.81 -14.80 -9.24
CA ALA A 82 7.66 -13.62 -9.14
C ALA A 82 7.29 -12.54 -10.17
N SER A 83 6.84 -12.91 -11.37
CA SER A 83 6.47 -11.96 -12.42
C SER A 83 5.21 -11.19 -12.04
N ALA A 84 4.20 -11.86 -11.48
CA ALA A 84 2.99 -11.24 -10.98
C ALA A 84 3.29 -10.29 -9.80
N ARG A 85 4.18 -10.70 -8.89
CA ARG A 85 4.69 -9.85 -7.80
C ARG A 85 5.38 -8.60 -8.34
N ASP A 86 6.28 -8.77 -9.30
CA ASP A 86 7.07 -7.67 -9.85
C ASP A 86 6.20 -6.67 -10.63
N ASN A 87 5.22 -7.16 -11.40
CA ASN A 87 4.20 -6.31 -12.03
C ASN A 87 3.40 -5.52 -10.98
N ALA A 88 3.01 -6.15 -9.87
CA ALA A 88 2.29 -5.45 -8.80
C ALA A 88 3.15 -4.39 -8.10
N VAL A 89 4.46 -4.64 -7.96
CA VAL A 89 5.43 -3.63 -7.46
C VAL A 89 5.51 -2.43 -8.40
N GLU A 90 5.56 -2.64 -9.72
CA GLU A 90 5.54 -1.55 -10.69
C GLU A 90 4.23 -0.77 -10.65
N THR A 91 3.09 -1.48 -10.61
CA THR A 91 1.77 -0.85 -10.46
C THR A 91 1.69 -0.02 -9.18
N LEU A 92 2.21 -0.52 -8.06
CA LEU A 92 2.26 0.22 -6.80
C LEU A 92 3.07 1.51 -6.93
N LYS A 93 4.27 1.43 -7.51
CA LYS A 93 5.14 2.60 -7.72
C LYS A 93 4.47 3.65 -8.59
N LEU A 94 3.80 3.23 -9.67
CA LEU A 94 3.05 4.12 -10.54
C LEU A 94 1.84 4.73 -9.83
N ALA A 95 1.14 3.96 -9.00
CA ALA A 95 -0.05 4.40 -8.31
C ALA A 95 0.25 5.38 -7.15
N LEU A 96 1.43 5.29 -6.54
CA LEU A 96 1.96 6.19 -5.50
C LEU A 96 2.90 7.28 -6.04
N ALA A 97 3.21 7.28 -7.34
CA ALA A 97 4.03 8.31 -7.92
C ALA A 97 3.36 9.68 -7.69
N PRO A 98 4.12 10.70 -7.25
CA PRO A 98 3.56 12.03 -7.08
C PRO A 98 2.97 12.47 -8.42
N GLN A 99 1.67 12.75 -8.43
CA GLN A 99 1.02 13.36 -9.59
C GLN A 99 1.63 14.75 -9.74
N GLN A 100 2.60 14.86 -10.63
CA GLN A 100 3.05 16.15 -11.14
C GLN A 100 1.86 16.73 -11.88
N ASP A 101 1.20 17.70 -11.25
CA ASP A 101 0.23 18.60 -11.89
C ASP A 101 0.96 19.51 -12.89
#